data_AF-A0A841E4Q7-F1
#
_entry.id   AF-A0A841E4Q7-F1
#
_cell.length_a   1.000
_cell.length_b   1.000
_cell.length_c   1.000
_cell.angle_alpha   90.00
_cell.angle_beta   90.00
_cell.angle_gamma   90.00
#
_symmetry.space_group_name_H-M   'P 1'
#
loop_
_entity.id
_entity.type
_entity.pdbx_description
1 polymer ?
#
loop_
_entity_poly.entity_id
_entity_poly.type
_entity_poly.pdbx_seq_one_letter_code
_entity_poly.pdbx_strand_id
1 'polypeptide(L)'
;MEEPTPHPLHRRLVRMQLGFQSRPLRTALVAGVLSGVLFGAATGLLEGTGQMTPSVEGGAELAWSAWAVGTVGGVCFGVLMTVFYWRSARRLDAAPLPPETDPDALIAARRRLRQGRRSHAPEVDGLVVHLAAQMSAAKRWSDPRWLAWFCGVTFTLGLGSNIAAILLAPQDVQWVHVVGAILFGSHLCALPWAVRSARRARSLAESIGGSERTDER
;
A
#
# COMPACT_ATOMS: atom_id res chain seq x y z
N MET A 1 6.06 30.60 17.81
CA MET A 1 5.40 29.29 18.05
C MET A 1 6.46 28.23 17.83
N GLU A 2 6.97 27.63 18.90
CA GLU A 2 7.85 26.46 18.78
C GLU A 2 7.06 25.31 18.17
N GLU A 3 7.59 24.70 17.11
CA GLU A 3 6.95 23.55 16.49
C GLU A 3 7.10 22.34 17.43
N PRO A 4 6.02 21.60 17.74
CA PRO A 4 6.10 20.46 18.64
C PRO A 4 7.07 19.42 18.09
N THR A 5 8.07 19.07 18.90
CA THR A 5 9.10 18.09 18.55
C THR A 5 8.45 16.74 18.23
N PRO A 6 8.81 16.09 17.12
CA PRO A 6 8.19 14.83 16.73
C PRO A 6 8.49 13.72 17.74
N HIS A 7 7.47 12.88 18.01
CA HIS A 7 7.57 11.77 18.95
C HIS A 7 8.69 10.79 18.54
N PRO A 8 9.48 10.23 19.48
CA PRO A 8 10.62 9.36 19.18
C PRO A 8 10.25 8.11 18.37
N LEU A 9 9.03 7.57 18.56
CA LEU A 9 8.53 6.46 17.74
C LEU A 9 8.38 6.85 16.26
N HIS A 10 7.95 8.08 15.97
CA HIS A 10 7.79 8.54 14.60
C HIS A 10 9.14 8.62 13.88
N ARG A 11 10.18 9.13 14.57
CA ARG A 11 11.56 9.11 14.05
C ARG A 11 12.06 7.69 13.75
N ARG A 12 11.79 6.73 14.64
CA ARG A 12 12.16 5.32 14.41
C ARG A 12 11.46 4.73 13.19
N LEU A 13 10.16 4.98 13.03
CA LEU A 13 9.39 4.52 11.88
C LEU A 13 9.90 5.11 10.57
N VAL A 14 10.26 6.40 10.56
CA VAL A 14 10.84 7.06 9.38
C VAL A 14 12.19 6.46 9.00
N ARG A 15 13.08 6.19 9.98
CA ARG A 15 14.35 5.50 9.71
C ARG A 15 14.16 4.09 9.18
N MET A 16 13.22 3.34 9.73
CA MET A 16 12.86 2.01 9.21
C MET A 16 12.36 2.12 7.77
N GLN A 17 11.51 3.11 7.47
CA GLN A 17 11.00 3.35 6.12
C GLN A 17 12.13 3.66 5.13
N LEU A 18 13.07 4.55 5.48
CA LEU A 18 14.24 4.87 4.66
C LEU A 18 15.09 3.60 4.42
N GLY A 19 15.30 2.80 5.46
CA GLY A 19 15.96 1.50 5.34
C GLY A 19 15.24 0.55 4.38
N PHE A 20 13.91 0.50 4.43
CA PHE A 20 13.12 -0.34 3.52
C PHE A 20 13.13 0.15 2.07
N GLN A 21 13.19 1.47 1.85
CA GLN A 21 13.31 2.06 0.51
C GLN A 21 14.68 1.77 -0.13
N SER A 22 15.75 1.70 0.68
CA SER A 22 17.08 1.38 0.18
C SER A 22 17.23 -0.06 -0.37
N ARG A 23 16.31 -0.97 -0.01
CA ARG A 23 16.35 -2.40 -0.41
C ARG A 23 14.98 -2.88 -0.91
N PRO A 24 14.50 -2.37 -2.06
CA PRO A 24 13.12 -2.55 -2.51
C PRO A 24 12.76 -4.02 -2.76
N LEU A 25 13.71 -4.83 -3.25
CA LEU A 25 13.49 -6.27 -3.46
C LEU A 25 13.30 -7.01 -2.14
N ARG A 26 14.15 -6.73 -1.13
CA ARG A 26 14.05 -7.37 0.19
C ARG A 26 12.73 -7.01 0.86
N THR A 27 12.36 -5.73 0.82
CA THR A 27 11.09 -5.25 1.38
C THR A 27 9.90 -5.88 0.68
N ALA A 28 9.92 -5.95 -0.65
CA ALA A 28 8.86 -6.58 -1.43
C ALA A 28 8.71 -8.07 -1.11
N LEU A 29 9.83 -8.80 -0.98
CA LEU A 29 9.83 -10.21 -0.62
C LEU A 29 9.28 -10.43 0.79
N VAL A 30 9.75 -9.66 1.79
CA VAL A 30 9.24 -9.78 3.16
C VAL A 30 7.74 -9.46 3.21
N ALA A 31 7.31 -8.37 2.56
CA ALA A 31 5.90 -8.00 2.50
C ALA A 31 5.06 -9.08 1.81
N GLY A 32 5.51 -9.60 0.66
CA GLY A 32 4.81 -10.66 -0.04
C GLY A 32 4.74 -11.98 0.74
N VAL A 33 5.82 -12.39 1.41
CA VAL A 33 5.81 -13.58 2.29
C VAL A 33 4.82 -13.40 3.43
N LEU A 34 4.86 -12.26 4.12
CA LEU A 34 3.92 -11.98 5.22
C LEU A 34 2.47 -11.95 4.72
N SER A 35 2.21 -11.26 3.60
CA SER A 35 0.88 -11.24 2.97
C SER A 35 0.40 -12.64 2.57
N GLY A 36 1.28 -13.47 1.99
CA GLY A 36 0.97 -14.83 1.59
C GLY A 36 0.67 -15.76 2.76
N VAL A 37 1.48 -15.70 3.82
CA VAL A 37 1.25 -16.48 5.05
C VAL A 37 -0.05 -16.07 5.72
N LEU A 38 -0.29 -14.77 5.89
CA LEU A 38 -1.53 -14.27 6.49
C LEU A 38 -2.76 -14.66 5.66
N PHE A 39 -2.69 -14.51 4.34
CA PHE A 39 -3.77 -14.88 3.44
C PHE A 39 -4.03 -16.39 3.50
N GLY A 40 -2.99 -17.21 3.36
CA GLY A 40 -3.14 -18.66 3.38
C GLY A 40 -3.63 -19.21 4.72
N ALA A 41 -3.16 -18.64 5.84
CA ALA A 41 -3.66 -18.98 7.17
C ALA A 41 -5.14 -18.58 7.33
N ALA A 42 -5.52 -17.39 6.87
CA ALA A 42 -6.92 -16.95 6.91
C ALA A 42 -7.82 -17.85 6.05
N THR A 43 -7.43 -18.15 4.81
CA THR A 43 -8.18 -19.05 3.91
C THR A 43 -8.28 -20.45 4.48
N GLY A 44 -7.17 -21.02 4.96
CA GLY A 44 -7.15 -22.36 5.55
C GLY A 44 -7.98 -22.47 6.82
N LEU A 45 -7.96 -21.43 7.67
CA LEU A 45 -8.84 -21.36 8.83
C LEU A 45 -10.31 -21.24 8.42
N LEU A 46 -10.64 -20.38 7.46
CA LEU A 46 -12.01 -20.18 6.99
C LEU A 46 -12.62 -21.43 6.39
N GLU A 47 -11.90 -22.09 5.47
CA GLU A 47 -12.35 -23.34 4.87
C GLU A 47 -12.34 -24.48 5.90
N GLY A 48 -11.32 -24.52 6.75
CA GLY A 48 -11.18 -25.53 7.79
C GLY A 48 -12.27 -25.45 8.86
N THR A 49 -12.68 -24.25 9.29
CA THR A 49 -13.74 -24.09 10.29
C THR A 49 -15.13 -24.12 9.69
N GLY A 50 -15.33 -23.66 8.45
CA GLY A 50 -16.61 -23.72 7.76
C GLY A 50 -17.04 -25.15 7.40
N GLN A 51 -16.07 -26.05 7.22
CA GLN A 51 -16.32 -27.48 6.96
C GLN A 51 -16.41 -28.33 8.24
N MET A 52 -16.19 -27.75 9.44
CA MET A 52 -16.45 -28.44 10.72
C MET A 52 -17.94 -28.45 11.08
N THR A 53 -18.81 -28.70 10.11
CA THR A 53 -20.17 -29.16 10.40
C THR A 53 -20.12 -30.67 10.67
N PRO A 54 -20.72 -31.18 11.75
CA PRO A 54 -20.25 -32.40 12.43
C PRO A 54 -20.66 -33.73 11.76
N SER A 55 -21.08 -33.73 10.50
CA SER A 55 -21.94 -34.80 9.97
C SER A 55 -21.30 -35.75 8.96
N VAL A 56 -19.99 -35.70 8.69
CA VAL A 56 -19.40 -36.56 7.63
C VAL A 56 -18.15 -37.30 8.11
N GLU A 57 -18.21 -38.63 8.06
CA GLU A 57 -17.04 -39.53 8.06
C GLU A 57 -16.09 -39.08 6.92
N GLY A 58 -15.01 -38.36 7.27
CA GLY A 58 -14.11 -37.74 6.28
C GLY A 58 -13.42 -36.44 6.74
N GLY A 59 -13.67 -35.97 7.97
CA GLY A 59 -13.15 -34.69 8.48
C GLY A 59 -11.63 -34.48 8.38
N ALA A 60 -10.82 -35.55 8.39
CA ALA A 60 -9.37 -35.44 8.24
C ALA A 60 -8.94 -35.11 6.79
N GLU A 61 -9.57 -35.71 5.78
CA GLU A 61 -9.28 -35.43 4.37
C GLU A 61 -9.79 -34.04 3.97
N LEU A 62 -10.96 -33.66 4.48
CA LEU A 62 -11.53 -32.31 4.32
C LEU A 62 -10.62 -31.24 4.96
N ALA A 63 -10.17 -31.46 6.20
CA ALA A 63 -9.23 -30.56 6.85
C ALA A 63 -7.90 -30.43 6.07
N TRP A 64 -7.35 -31.55 5.58
CA TRP A 64 -6.14 -31.52 4.75
C TRP A 64 -6.33 -30.72 3.46
N SER A 65 -7.46 -30.91 2.77
CA SER A 65 -7.76 -30.16 1.55
C SER A 65 -7.90 -28.66 1.79
N ALA A 66 -8.54 -28.24 2.88
CA ALA A 66 -8.63 -26.82 3.28
C ALA A 66 -7.25 -26.20 3.54
N TRP A 67 -6.37 -26.91 4.24
CA TRP A 67 -4.99 -26.45 4.45
C TRP A 67 -4.16 -26.44 3.16
N ALA A 68 -4.40 -27.39 2.24
CA ALA A 68 -3.76 -27.40 0.94
C ALA A 68 -4.19 -26.19 0.09
N VAL A 69 -5.49 -25.88 0.03
CA VAL A 69 -6.03 -24.70 -0.67
C VAL A 69 -5.48 -23.42 -0.05
N GLY A 70 -5.52 -23.30 1.28
CA GLY A 70 -4.94 -22.16 1.99
C GLY A 70 -3.45 -21.99 1.71
N THR A 71 -2.68 -23.07 1.73
CA THR A 71 -1.23 -23.02 1.46
C THR A 71 -0.92 -22.61 0.02
N VAL A 72 -1.57 -23.25 -0.97
CA VAL A 72 -1.36 -22.94 -2.39
C VAL A 72 -1.82 -21.51 -2.70
N GLY A 73 -2.99 -21.12 -2.20
CA GLY A 73 -3.53 -19.77 -2.32
C GLY A 73 -2.60 -18.73 -1.68
N GLY A 74 -2.10 -19.00 -0.48
CA GLY A 74 -1.13 -18.16 0.24
C GLY A 74 0.18 -17.99 -0.52
N VAL A 75 0.76 -19.05 -1.06
CA VAL A 75 1.98 -18.98 -1.87
C VAL A 75 1.75 -18.16 -3.13
N CYS A 76 0.70 -18.45 -3.89
CA CYS A 76 0.35 -17.71 -5.11
C CYS A 76 0.13 -16.22 -4.82
N PHE A 77 -0.63 -15.91 -3.76
CA PHE A 77 -0.88 -14.54 -3.32
C PHE A 77 0.41 -13.84 -2.89
N GLY A 78 1.28 -14.53 -2.13
CA GLY A 78 2.55 -13.97 -1.68
C GLY A 78 3.52 -13.66 -2.82
N VAL A 79 3.60 -14.54 -3.83
CA VAL A 79 4.36 -14.30 -5.06
C VAL A 79 3.80 -13.11 -5.83
N LEU A 80 2.47 -13.06 -6.02
CA LEU A 80 1.79 -11.96 -6.68
C LEU A 80 2.07 -10.62 -5.98
N MET A 81 1.94 -10.59 -4.65
CA MET A 81 2.20 -9.40 -3.83
C MET A 81 3.67 -9.01 -3.85
N THR A 82 4.60 -9.98 -3.85
CA THR A 82 6.04 -9.71 -4.00
C THR A 82 6.33 -9.01 -5.33
N VAL A 83 5.82 -9.55 -6.44
CA VAL A 83 5.98 -8.97 -7.77
C VAL A 83 5.35 -7.58 -7.82
N PHE A 84 4.16 -7.41 -7.24
CA PHE A 84 3.46 -6.14 -7.16
C PHE A 84 4.26 -5.09 -6.40
N TYR A 85 4.71 -5.39 -5.18
CA TYR A 85 5.50 -4.46 -4.36
C TYR A 85 6.83 -4.14 -5.01
N TRP A 86 7.54 -5.12 -5.55
CA TRP A 86 8.82 -4.91 -6.23
C TRP A 86 8.67 -4.02 -7.46
N ARG A 87 7.66 -4.30 -8.29
CA ARG A 87 7.38 -3.52 -9.51
C ARG A 87 6.87 -2.13 -9.16
N SER A 88 6.14 -1.97 -8.07
CA SER A 88 5.71 -0.67 -7.55
C SER A 88 6.90 0.12 -7.02
N ALA A 89 7.75 -0.48 -6.19
CA ALA A 89 8.94 0.15 -5.64
C ALA A 89 9.91 0.59 -6.74
N ARG A 90 10.24 -0.28 -7.71
CA ARG A 90 11.09 0.07 -8.86
C ARG A 90 10.55 1.22 -9.73
N ARG A 91 9.24 1.48 -9.66
CA ARG A 91 8.58 2.51 -10.48
C ARG A 91 8.30 3.80 -9.71
N LEU A 92 8.21 3.72 -8.38
CA LEU A 92 8.04 4.87 -7.47
C LEU A 92 9.40 5.46 -7.06
N ASP A 93 10.43 4.63 -6.91
CA ASP A 93 11.79 5.04 -6.54
C ASP A 93 12.67 5.28 -7.78
N ALA A 94 12.32 6.24 -8.63
CA ALA A 94 13.26 6.71 -9.66
C ALA A 94 14.53 7.36 -9.05
N ALA A 95 14.44 7.80 -7.79
CA ALA A 95 15.57 8.26 -6.99
C ALA A 95 15.25 8.05 -5.49
N PRO A 96 15.60 6.90 -4.88
CA PRO A 96 15.35 6.67 -3.47
C PRO A 96 16.06 7.74 -2.63
N LEU A 97 15.44 8.15 -1.51
CA LEU A 97 16.09 9.07 -0.58
C LEU A 97 17.32 8.38 0.04
N PRO A 98 18.46 9.09 0.17
CA PRO A 98 19.63 8.54 0.85
C PRO A 98 19.26 8.09 2.27
N PRO A 99 19.78 6.95 2.75
CA PRO A 99 19.51 6.47 4.09
C PRO A 99 20.04 7.44 5.17
N GLU A 100 20.99 8.31 4.83
CA GLU A 100 21.51 9.37 5.70
C GLU A 100 20.58 10.60 5.80
N THR A 101 19.46 10.65 5.05
CA THR A 101 18.51 11.77 5.12
C THR A 101 18.04 11.98 6.55
N ASP A 102 18.16 13.21 7.06
CA ASP A 102 17.69 13.53 8.40
C ASP A 102 16.18 13.24 8.53
N PRO A 103 15.77 12.34 9.45
CA PRO A 103 14.37 12.02 9.66
C PRO A 103 13.53 13.24 10.05
N ASP A 104 14.08 14.23 10.74
CA ASP A 104 13.33 15.42 11.13
C ASP A 104 13.05 16.34 9.95
N ALA A 105 14.07 16.62 9.12
CA ALA A 105 13.89 17.32 7.85
C ALA A 105 12.86 16.63 6.95
N LEU A 106 12.87 15.29 6.89
CA LEU A 106 11.90 14.52 6.11
C LEU A 106 10.47 14.60 6.67
N ILE A 107 10.31 14.58 8.01
CA ILE A 107 9.00 14.76 8.67
C ILE A 107 8.46 16.16 8.39
N ALA A 108 9.32 17.18 8.52
CA ALA A 108 8.97 18.56 8.21
C ALA A 108 8.54 18.70 6.74
N ALA A 109 9.33 18.15 5.81
CA ALA A 109 9.02 18.17 4.38
C ALA A 109 7.66 17.51 4.08
N ARG A 110 7.37 16.34 4.65
CA ARG A 110 6.06 15.67 4.50
C ARG A 110 4.92 16.49 5.06
N ARG A 111 5.10 17.12 6.21
CA ARG A 111 4.08 17.99 6.83
C ARG A 111 3.79 19.20 5.92
N ARG A 112 4.83 19.83 5.39
CA ARG A 112 4.72 20.97 4.46
C ARG A 112 4.06 20.59 3.15
N LEU A 113 4.42 19.43 2.59
CA LEU A 113 3.77 18.85 1.42
C LEU A 113 2.27 18.62 1.63
N ARG A 114 1.86 18.11 2.80
CA ARG A 114 0.44 17.93 3.15
C ARG A 114 -0.29 19.26 3.33
N GLN A 115 0.38 20.26 3.89
CA GLN A 115 -0.16 21.60 4.11
C GLN A 115 -0.20 22.44 2.84
N GLY A 116 0.54 22.08 1.79
CA GLY A 116 0.65 22.86 0.56
C GLY A 116 1.39 24.19 0.78
N ARG A 117 2.33 24.25 1.72
CA ARG A 117 3.07 25.47 2.09
C ARG A 117 4.57 25.26 1.91
N ARG A 118 5.27 26.31 1.48
CA ARG A 118 6.74 26.31 1.42
C ARG A 118 7.33 26.35 2.82
N SER A 119 8.54 25.84 2.94
CA SER A 119 9.42 26.14 4.06
C SER A 119 10.15 27.46 3.79
N HIS A 120 10.84 27.98 4.82
CA HIS A 120 11.88 29.00 4.64
C HIS A 120 13.28 28.39 4.79
N ALA A 121 13.34 27.04 4.89
CA ALA A 121 14.58 26.29 5.02
C ALA A 121 14.85 25.56 3.69
N PRO A 122 15.94 25.91 2.97
CA PRO A 122 16.21 25.39 1.63
C PRO A 122 16.39 23.87 1.60
N GLU A 123 16.94 23.27 2.66
CA GLU A 123 17.06 21.81 2.80
C GLU A 123 15.70 21.10 2.81
N VAL A 124 14.71 21.68 3.51
CA VAL A 124 13.35 21.13 3.59
C VAL A 124 12.62 21.32 2.26
N ASP A 125 12.81 22.46 1.60
CA ASP A 125 12.19 22.72 0.30
C ASP A 125 12.75 21.82 -0.80
N GLY A 126 14.06 21.53 -0.79
CA GLY A 126 14.67 20.52 -1.66
C GLY A 126 14.06 19.14 -1.45
N LEU A 127 13.84 18.73 -0.19
CA LEU A 127 13.15 17.47 0.13
C LEU A 127 11.67 17.49 -0.30
N VAL A 128 10.97 18.62 -0.18
CA VAL A 128 9.59 18.77 -0.65
C VAL A 128 9.52 18.60 -2.16
N VAL A 129 10.42 19.23 -2.90
CA VAL A 129 10.52 19.10 -4.36
C VAL A 129 10.85 17.67 -4.74
N HIS A 130 11.80 17.02 -4.05
CA HIS A 130 12.14 15.62 -4.30
C HIS A 130 10.96 14.68 -4.04
N LEU A 131 10.26 14.84 -2.91
CA LEU A 131 9.07 14.06 -2.57
C LEU A 131 7.93 14.28 -3.58
N ALA A 132 7.71 15.51 -4.01
CA ALA A 132 6.73 15.84 -5.03
C ALA A 132 7.13 15.30 -6.41
N ALA A 133 8.42 15.28 -6.73
CA ALA A 133 8.96 14.64 -7.92
C ALA A 133 8.74 13.12 -7.86
N GLN A 134 8.96 12.46 -6.72
CA GLN A 134 8.63 11.04 -6.53
C GLN A 134 7.12 10.79 -6.67
N MET A 135 6.28 11.63 -6.05
CA MET A 135 4.81 11.53 -6.17
C MET A 135 4.29 11.80 -7.58
N SER A 136 5.00 12.61 -8.38
CA SER A 136 4.64 12.89 -9.78
C SER A 136 5.29 11.90 -10.77
N ALA A 137 6.45 11.33 -10.45
CA ALA A 137 7.07 10.20 -11.14
C ALA A 137 6.27 8.91 -10.95
N ALA A 138 5.46 8.83 -9.88
CA ALA A 138 4.30 7.95 -9.78
C ALA A 138 3.20 8.24 -10.84
N LYS A 139 3.53 8.91 -11.95
CA LYS A 139 2.70 9.27 -13.11
C LYS A 139 1.84 8.12 -13.64
N ARG A 140 2.27 6.87 -13.41
CA ARG A 140 1.53 5.65 -13.79
C ARG A 140 0.48 5.21 -12.77
N TRP A 141 0.54 5.64 -11.52
CA TRP A 141 -0.59 5.56 -10.56
C TRP A 141 -1.67 6.61 -10.85
N SER A 142 -1.29 7.71 -11.50
CA SER A 142 -2.23 8.66 -12.08
C SER A 142 -2.66 8.32 -13.51
N ASP A 143 -2.11 7.26 -14.13
CA ASP A 143 -2.59 6.76 -15.42
C ASP A 143 -3.95 6.10 -15.18
N PRO A 144 -5.05 6.70 -15.66
CA PRO A 144 -6.39 6.19 -15.42
C PRO A 144 -6.54 4.76 -15.93
N ARG A 145 -5.80 4.37 -16.99
CA ARG A 145 -5.90 3.05 -17.60
C ARG A 145 -5.24 1.97 -16.74
N TRP A 146 -4.05 2.25 -16.20
CA TRP A 146 -3.37 1.31 -15.32
C TRP A 146 -4.09 1.17 -13.99
N LEU A 147 -4.55 2.29 -13.42
CA LEU A 147 -5.33 2.29 -12.18
C LEU A 147 -6.67 1.57 -12.38
N ALA A 148 -7.40 1.86 -13.47
CA ALA A 148 -8.65 1.17 -13.79
C ALA A 148 -8.42 -0.32 -14.10
N TRP A 149 -7.29 -0.70 -14.70
CA TRP A 149 -6.95 -2.11 -14.90
C TRP A 149 -6.58 -2.81 -13.58
N PHE A 150 -5.73 -2.21 -12.75
CA PHE A 150 -5.32 -2.81 -11.47
C PHE A 150 -6.52 -2.91 -10.53
N CYS A 151 -7.25 -1.82 -10.34
CA CYS A 151 -8.48 -1.80 -9.57
C CYS A 151 -9.51 -2.68 -10.23
N GLY A 152 -9.71 -2.63 -11.56
CA GLY A 152 -10.64 -3.51 -12.26
C GLY A 152 -10.34 -4.99 -12.03
N VAL A 153 -9.10 -5.43 -12.14
CA VAL A 153 -8.72 -6.83 -11.92
C VAL A 153 -8.83 -7.23 -10.44
N THR A 154 -8.23 -6.46 -9.53
CA THR A 154 -8.26 -6.78 -8.09
C THR A 154 -9.65 -6.64 -7.48
N PHE A 155 -10.46 -5.71 -7.98
CA PHE A 155 -11.83 -5.47 -7.51
C PHE A 155 -12.82 -6.42 -8.17
N THR A 156 -12.73 -6.69 -9.48
CA THR A 156 -13.63 -7.66 -10.12
C THR A 156 -13.37 -9.06 -9.59
N LEU A 157 -12.11 -9.44 -9.38
CA LEU A 157 -11.80 -10.73 -8.78
C LEU A 157 -12.08 -10.74 -7.28
N GLY A 158 -11.69 -9.69 -6.54
CA GLY A 158 -11.85 -9.62 -5.09
C GLY A 158 -13.28 -9.33 -4.64
N LEU A 159 -13.87 -8.21 -5.06
CA LEU A 159 -15.27 -7.90 -4.74
C LEU A 159 -16.23 -8.86 -5.42
N GLY A 160 -16.00 -9.22 -6.70
CA GLY A 160 -16.87 -10.16 -7.41
C GLY A 160 -16.90 -11.54 -6.76
N SER A 161 -15.75 -12.07 -6.34
CA SER A 161 -15.71 -13.34 -5.59
C SER A 161 -16.39 -13.22 -4.22
N ASN A 162 -16.19 -12.12 -3.50
CA ASN A 162 -16.86 -11.91 -2.21
C ASN A 162 -18.37 -11.73 -2.36
N ILE A 163 -18.86 -10.99 -3.36
CA ILE A 163 -20.30 -10.87 -3.63
C ILE A 163 -20.89 -12.20 -4.07
N ALA A 164 -20.23 -12.91 -4.99
CA ALA A 164 -20.67 -14.24 -5.41
C ALA A 164 -20.72 -15.21 -4.21
N ALA A 165 -19.73 -15.15 -3.33
CA ALA A 165 -19.72 -15.96 -2.11
C ALA A 165 -20.80 -15.52 -1.11
N ILE A 166 -21.12 -14.23 -0.96
CA ILE A 166 -22.29 -13.81 -0.16
C ILE A 166 -23.57 -14.44 -0.72
N LEU A 167 -23.73 -14.49 -2.04
CA LEU A 167 -24.94 -15.00 -2.68
C LEU A 167 -25.03 -16.53 -2.67
N LEU A 168 -23.90 -17.24 -2.63
CA LEU A 168 -23.83 -18.69 -2.81
C LEU A 168 -23.40 -19.46 -1.56
N ALA A 169 -22.76 -18.79 -0.59
CA ALA A 169 -22.21 -19.46 0.58
C ALA A 169 -23.27 -19.64 1.68
N PRO A 170 -23.11 -20.69 2.51
CA PRO A 170 -23.88 -20.86 3.74
C PRO A 170 -23.85 -19.61 4.65
N GLN A 171 -24.96 -19.34 5.32
CA GLN A 171 -25.18 -18.15 6.17
C GLN A 171 -24.08 -17.94 7.23
N ASP A 172 -23.52 -19.03 7.74
CA ASP A 172 -22.49 -19.11 8.77
C ASP A 172 -21.11 -18.54 8.34
N VAL A 173 -20.83 -18.49 7.02
CA VAL A 173 -19.58 -17.93 6.48
C VAL A 173 -19.78 -16.64 5.68
N GLN A 174 -21.02 -16.19 5.47
CA GLN A 174 -21.34 -14.97 4.70
C GLN A 174 -20.68 -13.71 5.28
N TRP A 175 -20.56 -13.59 6.60
CA TRP A 175 -20.00 -12.40 7.25
C TRP A 175 -18.55 -12.11 6.83
N VAL A 176 -17.77 -13.14 6.55
CA VAL A 176 -16.37 -13.05 6.11
C VAL A 176 -16.30 -12.36 4.75
N HIS A 177 -17.21 -12.73 3.87
CA HIS A 177 -17.30 -12.17 2.54
C HIS A 177 -17.87 -10.75 2.56
N VAL A 178 -18.75 -10.43 3.51
CA VAL A 178 -19.20 -9.04 3.77
C VAL A 178 -18.02 -8.17 4.22
N VAL A 179 -17.19 -8.65 5.16
CA VAL A 179 -15.98 -7.92 5.59
C VAL A 179 -15.00 -7.76 4.42
N GLY A 180 -14.79 -8.81 3.63
CA GLY A 180 -13.99 -8.76 2.41
C GLY A 180 -14.50 -7.69 1.44
N ALA A 181 -15.80 -7.69 1.14
CA ALA A 181 -16.43 -6.72 0.27
C ALA A 181 -16.26 -5.28 0.77
N ILE A 182 -16.39 -5.03 2.08
CA ILE A 182 -16.19 -3.70 2.70
C ILE A 182 -14.73 -3.26 2.54
N LEU A 183 -13.77 -4.13 2.82
CA LEU A 183 -12.34 -3.82 2.70
C LEU A 183 -11.95 -3.48 1.26
N PHE A 184 -12.38 -4.29 0.29
CA PHE A 184 -12.17 -4.02 -1.14
C PHE A 184 -12.91 -2.74 -1.60
N GLY A 185 -14.11 -2.50 -1.09
CA GLY A 185 -14.89 -1.28 -1.32
C GLY A 185 -14.17 -0.01 -0.85
N SER A 186 -13.63 -0.02 0.37
CA SER A 186 -12.93 1.13 0.94
C SER A 186 -11.68 1.53 0.15
N HIS A 187 -11.01 0.58 -0.51
CA HIS A 187 -9.85 0.85 -1.36
C HIS A 187 -10.24 1.68 -2.59
N LEU A 188 -11.43 1.51 -3.16
CA LEU A 188 -11.91 2.38 -4.24
C LEU A 188 -12.09 3.83 -3.77
N CYS A 189 -12.61 4.03 -2.56
CA CYS A 189 -12.81 5.35 -1.99
C CYS A 189 -11.47 6.08 -1.70
N ALA A 190 -10.36 5.35 -1.53
CA ALA A 190 -9.05 5.93 -1.31
C ALA A 190 -8.40 6.50 -2.59
N LEU A 191 -8.83 6.06 -3.78
CA LEU A 191 -8.22 6.46 -5.06
C LEU A 191 -8.40 7.93 -5.40
N PRO A 192 -9.62 8.54 -5.30
CA PRO A 192 -9.79 9.97 -5.55
C PRO A 192 -8.94 10.81 -4.60
N TRP A 193 -8.79 10.35 -3.36
CA TRP A 193 -7.96 11.02 -2.35
C TRP A 193 -6.48 10.96 -2.71
N ALA A 194 -5.98 9.79 -3.13
CA ALA A 194 -4.61 9.63 -3.60
C ALA A 194 -4.31 10.54 -4.82
N VAL A 195 -5.20 10.57 -5.82
CA VAL A 195 -5.07 11.45 -7.00
C VAL A 195 -5.07 12.93 -6.60
N ARG A 196 -5.98 13.35 -5.72
CA ARG A 196 -6.03 14.73 -5.23
C ARG A 196 -4.76 15.12 -4.48
N SER A 197 -4.21 14.21 -3.68
CA SER A 197 -2.96 14.42 -2.94
C SER A 197 -1.76 14.61 -3.88
N ALA A 198 -1.68 13.80 -4.94
CA ALA A 198 -0.60 13.89 -5.93
C ALA A 198 -0.66 15.20 -6.73
N ARG A 199 -1.86 15.66 -7.10
CA ARG A 199 -2.03 16.96 -7.78
C ARG A 199 -1.56 18.13 -6.92
N ARG A 200 -1.90 18.13 -5.63
CA ARG A 200 -1.46 19.16 -4.66
C ARG A 200 0.05 19.17 -4.47
N ALA A 201 0.67 17.99 -4.39
CA ALA A 201 2.12 17.86 -4.28
C ALA A 201 2.83 18.48 -5.48
N ARG A 202 2.32 18.22 -6.69
CA ARG A 202 2.87 18.77 -7.93
C ARG A 202 2.78 20.29 -8.01
N SER A 203 1.61 20.86 -7.70
CA SER A 203 1.44 22.32 -7.71
C SER A 203 2.38 23.03 -6.72
N LEU A 204 2.65 22.41 -5.57
CA LEU A 204 3.59 22.97 -4.60
C LEU A 204 5.02 22.98 -5.14
N ALA A 205 5.47 21.87 -5.75
CA ALA A 205 6.81 21.77 -6.32
C ALA A 205 7.05 22.73 -7.47
N GLU A 206 6.07 22.87 -8.37
CA GLU A 206 6.10 23.84 -9.46
C GLU A 206 6.19 25.28 -8.92
N SER A 207 5.50 25.57 -7.81
CA SER A 207 5.63 26.86 -7.16
C SER A 207 7.06 27.09 -6.65
N ILE A 208 7.66 26.12 -5.95
CA ILE A 208 8.99 26.27 -5.34
C ILE A 208 10.05 26.50 -6.42
N GLY A 209 10.11 25.64 -7.44
CA GLY A 209 11.10 25.76 -8.51
C GLY A 209 10.91 26.98 -9.44
N GLY A 210 9.70 27.54 -9.49
CA GLY A 210 9.47 28.82 -10.19
C GLY A 210 10.06 30.03 -9.46
N SER A 211 10.18 29.96 -8.13
CA SER A 211 10.72 31.03 -7.28
C SER A 211 12.24 31.14 -7.38
N GLU A 212 12.94 30.00 -7.40
CA GLU A 212 14.40 29.96 -7.50
C GLU A 212 14.89 30.58 -8.82
N ARG A 213 14.15 30.36 -9.92
CA ARG A 213 14.47 30.95 -11.23
C ARG A 213 14.26 32.45 -11.33
N THR A 214 13.41 33.03 -10.48
CA THR A 214 13.21 34.49 -10.44
C THR A 214 14.26 35.19 -9.59
N ASP A 215 14.84 34.52 -8.59
CA ASP A 215 15.89 35.09 -7.74
C ASP A 215 17.28 35.07 -8.43
N GLU A 216 17.47 34.25 -9.47
CA GLU A 216 18.70 34.18 -10.28
C GLU A 216 18.77 35.20 -11.44
N ARG A 217 17.76 36.06 -11.62
CA ARG A 217 17.69 37.08 -12.68
C ARG A 217 17.78 38.49 -12.14
#